data_AF-A0AAW2MXT1-F1
#
_entry.id   AF-A0AAW2MXT1-F1
#
_cell.length_a   1.000
_cell.length_b   1.000
_cell.length_c   1.000
_cell.angle_alpha   90.00
_cell.angle_beta   90.00
_cell.angle_gamma   90.00
#
_symmetry.space_group_name_H-M   'P 1'
#
loop_
_entity.id
_entity.type
_entity.pdbx_description
1 polymer ?
#
loop_
_entity_poly.entity_id
_entity_poly.type
_entity_poly.pdbx_seq_one_letter_code
_entity_poly.pdbx_strand_id
1 'polypeptide(L)'
;MAGGKCLFSEEDIKEALKRRGPDSLGAKNVYLYLEVDDERKDCIVQSFVQKEGAVENGCGSELRGELGFIGATLQLRGVNPVVQPLTDPFGNVLVYNGEIFGGINFSSDSNDMEVLMQSLGQCCSCISHEDSRSSCHFGGSQKSVPQLLSTIRGPWALIYWQDLNIGIALWLAAGGDGWLYEETSSNGRAQCLRVKYKSEARILLVGSGADEQCAGYGRHRTKYRNRSWLGLHEEMKLDMQRIWKRNLGRDDRCIADNGKEARFPFLDEDVIRTLLDIPLWEIADLNQPSGLGDKKILREVARLLGLKEAASLPKRAIQFGSRIARESNRKNFGSNRAANQASAGSVVIHGSSD
;
A
#
# COMPACT_ATOMS: atom_id res chain seq x y z
N MET A 1 -7.75 22.94 16.26
CA MET A 1 -7.45 22.79 14.82
C MET A 1 -7.86 24.08 14.13
N ALA A 2 -6.91 24.87 13.66
CA ALA A 2 -7.22 25.97 12.75
C ALA A 2 -7.52 25.35 11.39
N GLY A 3 -8.80 25.30 11.02
CA GLY A 3 -9.22 24.78 9.73
C GLY A 3 -8.61 25.64 8.63
N GLY A 4 -7.74 25.04 7.82
CA GLY A 4 -7.35 25.64 6.55
C GLY A 4 -8.62 25.88 5.75
N LYS A 5 -8.96 27.15 5.51
CA LYS A 5 -10.09 27.50 4.64
C LYS A 5 -9.78 26.90 3.27
N CYS A 6 -10.57 25.92 2.85
CA CYS A 6 -10.53 25.43 1.48
C CYS A 6 -10.77 26.64 0.56
N LEU A 7 -9.91 26.82 -0.45
CA LEU A 7 -10.02 27.94 -1.41
C LEU A 7 -11.35 27.92 -2.17
N PHE A 8 -11.98 26.75 -2.26
CA PHE A 8 -13.26 26.52 -2.94
C PHE A 8 -14.11 25.55 -2.12
N SER A 9 -15.42 25.79 -2.05
CA SER A 9 -16.40 24.84 -1.49
C SER A 9 -16.69 23.71 -2.49
N GLU A 10 -17.30 22.62 -2.01
CA GLU A 10 -17.79 21.54 -2.87
C GLU A 10 -18.83 22.07 -3.87
N GLU A 11 -19.65 23.03 -3.45
CA GLU A 11 -20.65 23.71 -4.26
C GLU A 11 -20.01 24.53 -5.39
N ASP A 12 -18.93 25.27 -5.10
CA ASP A 12 -18.19 26.03 -6.12
C ASP A 12 -17.65 25.12 -7.22
N ILE A 13 -17.10 23.95 -6.83
CA ILE A 13 -16.57 22.96 -7.76
C ILE A 13 -17.71 22.35 -8.59
N LYS A 14 -18.82 21.97 -7.94
CA LYS A 14 -20.01 21.45 -8.62
C LYS A 14 -20.58 22.45 -9.61
N GLU A 15 -20.70 23.72 -9.25
CA GLU A 15 -21.18 24.77 -10.17
C GLU A 15 -20.25 24.93 -11.38
N ALA A 16 -18.94 24.97 -11.16
CA ALA A 16 -17.96 25.06 -12.24
C ALA A 16 -18.08 23.87 -13.23
N LEU A 17 -18.28 22.67 -12.70
CA LEU A 17 -18.49 21.46 -13.51
C LEU A 17 -19.83 21.47 -14.24
N LYS A 18 -20.92 21.90 -13.58
CA LYS A 18 -22.26 22.03 -14.21
C LYS A 18 -22.26 22.95 -15.42
N ARG A 19 -21.50 24.06 -15.38
CA ARG A 19 -21.42 25.02 -16.50
C ARG A 19 -20.88 24.40 -17.79
N ARG A 20 -20.23 23.23 -17.72
CA ARG A 20 -19.75 22.48 -18.88
C ARG A 20 -20.83 21.58 -19.51
N GLY A 21 -22.02 21.50 -18.91
CA GLY A 21 -23.13 20.67 -19.38
C GLY A 21 -22.87 19.17 -19.35
N PRO A 22 -22.39 18.59 -18.23
CA PRO A 22 -22.20 17.14 -18.13
C PRO A 22 -23.56 16.42 -18.11
N ASP A 23 -23.61 15.19 -18.65
CA ASP A 23 -24.78 14.32 -18.58
C ASP A 23 -25.03 13.82 -17.15
N SER A 24 -23.97 13.68 -16.36
CA SER A 24 -24.06 13.36 -14.93
C SER A 24 -23.03 14.12 -14.11
N LEU A 25 -23.40 14.47 -12.88
CA LEU A 25 -22.52 15.05 -11.88
C LEU A 25 -22.86 14.45 -10.53
N GLY A 26 -21.85 13.93 -9.82
CA GLY A 26 -22.03 13.39 -8.49
C GLY A 26 -20.84 13.66 -7.59
N ALA A 27 -21.04 13.34 -6.32
CA ALA A 27 -20.02 13.44 -5.29
C ALA A 27 -20.10 12.23 -4.37
N LYS A 28 -18.95 11.83 -3.81
CA LYS A 28 -18.84 10.71 -2.89
C LYS A 28 -17.84 11.07 -1.80
N ASN A 29 -18.23 10.87 -0.55
CA ASN A 29 -17.35 11.11 0.59
C ASN A 29 -16.86 9.78 1.15
N VAL A 30 -15.56 9.72 1.43
CA VAL A 30 -14.93 8.66 2.21
C VAL A 30 -14.49 9.24 3.53
N TYR A 31 -15.02 8.68 4.61
CA TYR A 31 -14.77 9.13 5.97
C TYR A 31 -13.67 8.30 6.60
N LEU A 32 -12.67 8.96 7.17
CA LEU A 32 -11.54 8.33 7.85
C LEU A 32 -11.74 8.44 9.35
N TYR A 33 -12.02 7.32 10.00
CA TYR A 33 -12.22 7.23 11.45
C TYR A 33 -10.99 6.65 12.12
N LEU A 34 -10.62 7.19 13.28
CA LEU A 34 -9.67 6.55 14.17
C LEU A 34 -10.43 5.62 15.12
N GLU A 35 -10.11 4.33 15.05
CA GLU A 35 -10.51 3.36 16.05
C GLU A 35 -9.38 3.26 17.08
N VAL A 36 -9.72 3.43 18.36
CA VAL A 36 -8.82 3.24 19.49
C VAL A 36 -9.31 1.99 20.23
N ASP A 37 -8.53 0.92 20.18
CA ASP A 37 -8.83 -0.31 20.91
C ASP A 37 -8.52 -0.08 22.40
N ASP A 38 -9.56 0.02 23.23
CA ASP A 38 -9.45 0.32 24.68
C ASP A 38 -8.71 -0.78 25.46
N GLU A 39 -8.68 -2.02 24.96
CA GLU A 39 -7.93 -3.10 25.60
C GLU A 39 -6.45 -3.13 25.20
N ARG A 40 -6.07 -2.56 24.05
CA ARG A 40 -4.73 -2.75 23.45
C ARG A 40 -3.97 -1.48 23.10
N LYS A 41 -4.60 -0.30 23.22
CA LYS A 41 -4.02 1.04 22.94
C LYS A 41 -3.51 1.23 21.49
N ASP A 42 -3.91 0.39 20.55
CA ASP A 42 -3.59 0.53 19.12
C ASP A 42 -4.49 1.60 18.47
N CYS A 43 -3.96 2.34 17.49
CA CYS A 43 -4.69 3.36 16.73
C CYS A 43 -4.81 2.92 15.27
N ILE A 44 -6.04 2.72 14.78
CA ILE A 44 -6.32 2.21 13.44
C ILE A 44 -7.13 3.25 12.68
N VAL A 45 -6.75 3.54 11.43
CA VAL A 45 -7.57 4.38 10.54
C VAL A 45 -8.42 3.48 9.66
N GLN A 46 -9.73 3.65 9.74
CA GLN A 46 -10.72 2.92 8.96
C GLN A 46 -11.43 3.89 7.99
N SER A 47 -11.62 3.45 6.75
CA SER A 47 -12.36 4.16 5.71
C SER A 47 -13.81 3.67 5.65
N PHE A 48 -14.76 4.58 5.55
CA PHE A 48 -16.18 4.26 5.35
C PHE A 48 -16.78 5.13 4.27
N VAL A 49 -17.60 4.52 3.42
CA VAL A 49 -18.29 5.18 2.32
C VAL A 49 -19.61 5.84 2.80
N GLN A 50 -20.05 5.52 4.01
CA GLN A 50 -21.23 6.07 4.68
C GLN A 50 -20.89 6.38 6.15
N LYS A 51 -21.38 7.50 6.69
CA LYS A 51 -21.16 7.88 8.11
C LYS A 51 -21.76 6.86 9.09
N GLU A 52 -22.86 6.22 8.71
CA GLU A 52 -23.59 5.26 9.57
C GLU A 52 -22.88 3.91 9.72
N GLY A 53 -22.07 3.49 8.75
CA GLY A 53 -21.32 2.23 8.81
C GLY A 53 -20.23 2.17 9.90
N ALA A 54 -19.84 3.34 10.44
CA ALA A 54 -18.94 3.43 11.58
C ALA A 54 -19.64 3.10 12.92
N VAL A 55 -20.94 3.36 13.03
CA VAL A 55 -21.73 3.17 14.26
C VAL A 55 -22.15 1.71 14.43
N GLU A 56 -22.54 1.05 13.34
CA GLU A 56 -22.96 -0.37 13.36
C GLU A 56 -21.83 -1.36 13.70
N ASN A 57 -20.57 -0.97 13.46
CA ASN A 57 -19.40 -1.78 13.79
C ASN A 57 -18.83 -1.53 15.20
N GLY A 58 -19.51 -0.75 16.04
CA GLY A 58 -19.07 -0.50 17.42
C GLY A 58 -17.81 0.36 17.56
N CYS A 59 -17.46 1.16 16.54
CA CYS A 59 -16.26 1.99 16.57
C CYS A 59 -16.47 3.23 17.46
N GLY A 60 -15.70 3.34 18.56
CA GLY A 60 -15.52 4.58 19.30
C GLY A 60 -14.84 5.62 18.39
N SER A 61 -15.62 6.53 17.82
CA SER A 61 -15.39 7.10 16.50
C SER A 61 -14.94 8.56 16.56
N GLU A 62 -13.63 8.82 16.63
CA GLU A 62 -13.12 10.15 16.31
C GLU A 62 -12.88 10.25 14.79
N LEU A 63 -13.72 11.02 14.10
CA LEU A 63 -13.53 11.35 12.68
C LEU A 63 -12.21 12.14 12.53
N ARG A 64 -11.26 11.60 11.76
CA ARG A 64 -9.94 12.22 11.53
C ARG A 64 -9.86 12.97 10.22
N GLY A 65 -10.66 12.60 9.24
CA GLY A 65 -10.63 13.23 7.93
C GLY A 65 -11.80 12.81 7.06
N GLU A 66 -12.06 13.62 6.05
CA GLU A 66 -13.07 13.40 5.03
C GLU A 66 -12.43 13.63 3.67
N LEU A 67 -12.58 12.67 2.77
CA LEU A 67 -12.15 12.76 1.39
C LEU A 67 -13.38 12.93 0.51
N GLY A 68 -13.55 14.11 -0.07
CA GLY A 68 -14.61 14.40 -1.03
C GLY A 68 -14.16 14.14 -2.46
N PHE A 69 -14.75 13.14 -3.11
CA PHE A 69 -14.55 12.84 -4.52
C PHE A 69 -15.69 13.44 -5.32
N ILE A 70 -15.39 14.30 -6.31
CA ILE A 70 -16.39 14.92 -7.17
C ILE A 70 -16.06 14.54 -8.60
N GLY A 71 -17.05 14.02 -9.32
CA GLY A 71 -16.90 13.58 -10.70
C GLY A 71 -18.06 14.05 -11.56
N ALA A 72 -17.74 14.51 -12.77
CA ALA A 72 -18.73 14.84 -13.79
C ALA A 72 -18.44 14.00 -15.04
N THR A 73 -19.49 13.49 -15.67
CA THR A 73 -19.40 12.68 -16.88
C THR A 73 -20.09 13.38 -18.03
N LEU A 74 -19.39 13.50 -19.16
CA LEU A 74 -20.00 13.69 -20.45
C LEU A 74 -19.91 12.34 -21.18
N GLN A 75 -21.04 11.69 -21.37
CA GLN A 75 -21.10 10.32 -21.86
C GLN A 75 -20.99 10.29 -23.38
N LEU A 76 -19.97 9.57 -23.86
CA LEU A 76 -19.79 9.31 -25.28
C LEU A 76 -19.86 7.82 -25.62
N ARG A 77 -19.93 6.94 -24.61
CA ARG A 77 -19.97 5.48 -24.75
C ARG A 77 -20.86 4.79 -23.71
N GLY A 78 -21.37 3.63 -24.10
CA GLY A 78 -22.35 2.85 -23.33
C GLY A 78 -23.79 3.28 -23.58
N VAL A 79 -24.74 2.37 -23.32
CA VAL A 79 -26.18 2.60 -23.52
C VAL A 79 -26.85 3.36 -22.37
N ASN A 80 -26.29 3.30 -21.16
CA ASN A 80 -26.86 3.94 -19.97
C ASN A 80 -25.87 4.96 -19.38
N PRO A 81 -26.35 6.13 -18.92
CA PRO A 81 -25.51 7.10 -18.23
C PRO A 81 -24.91 6.55 -16.95
N VAL A 82 -23.59 6.65 -16.85
CA VAL A 82 -22.86 6.32 -15.62
C VAL A 82 -22.74 7.58 -14.76
N VAL A 83 -23.11 7.43 -13.49
CA VAL A 83 -22.96 8.46 -12.47
C VAL A 83 -21.59 8.29 -11.81
N GLN A 84 -20.80 9.36 -11.80
CA GLN A 84 -19.52 9.41 -11.11
C GLN A 84 -19.62 10.14 -9.77
N PRO A 85 -18.73 9.85 -8.79
CA PRO A 85 -17.70 8.79 -8.80
C PRO A 85 -18.28 7.37 -8.77
N LEU A 86 -17.64 6.42 -9.46
CA LEU A 86 -17.98 5.00 -9.32
C LEU A 86 -17.46 4.46 -7.99
N THR A 87 -18.25 3.64 -7.32
CA THR A 87 -17.84 2.91 -6.11
C THR A 87 -18.14 1.43 -6.30
N ASP A 88 -17.16 0.57 -6.06
CA ASP A 88 -17.38 -0.88 -6.11
C ASP A 88 -17.85 -1.42 -4.75
N PRO A 89 -18.28 -2.70 -4.68
CA PRO A 89 -18.70 -3.32 -3.42
C PRO A 89 -17.61 -3.39 -2.34
N PHE A 90 -16.33 -3.20 -2.71
CA PHE A 90 -15.20 -3.21 -1.79
C PHE A 90 -14.84 -1.81 -1.25
N GLY A 91 -15.56 -0.78 -1.67
CA GLY A 91 -15.34 0.60 -1.23
C GLY A 91 -14.22 1.33 -1.99
N ASN A 92 -13.72 0.77 -3.09
CA ASN A 92 -12.82 1.49 -3.98
C ASN A 92 -13.61 2.59 -4.70
N VAL A 93 -12.98 3.73 -4.95
CA VAL A 93 -13.62 4.88 -5.63
C VAL A 93 -12.84 5.22 -6.88
N LEU A 94 -13.53 5.33 -8.02
CA LEU A 94 -12.97 5.78 -9.29
C LEU A 94 -13.68 7.06 -9.75
N VAL A 95 -12.87 8.09 -9.97
CA VAL A 95 -13.22 9.27 -10.77
C VAL A 95 -12.38 9.19 -12.04
N TYR A 96 -13.01 9.20 -13.19
CA TYR A 96 -12.37 9.10 -14.49
C TYR A 96 -12.93 10.16 -15.43
N ASN A 97 -12.04 10.92 -16.05
CA ASN A 97 -12.40 11.93 -17.03
C ASN A 97 -11.55 11.71 -18.28
N GLY A 98 -12.19 11.32 -19.38
CA GLY A 98 -11.50 10.98 -20.61
C GLY A 98 -12.21 9.90 -21.40
N GLU A 99 -11.52 9.38 -22.42
CA GLU A 99 -12.03 8.37 -23.34
C GLU A 99 -11.01 7.25 -23.51
N ILE A 100 -11.46 5.99 -23.43
CA ILE A 100 -10.59 4.84 -23.68
C ILE A 100 -10.72 4.41 -25.14
N PHE A 101 -9.73 4.69 -25.97
CA PHE A 101 -9.67 4.24 -27.37
C PHE A 101 -9.05 2.85 -27.54
N GLY A 102 -8.35 2.33 -26.52
CA GLY A 102 -7.76 1.00 -26.57
C GLY A 102 -6.96 0.66 -25.32
N GLY A 103 -6.40 -0.56 -25.29
CA GLY A 103 -5.65 -1.09 -24.14
C GLY A 103 -6.43 -1.99 -23.21
N ILE A 104 -7.76 -1.81 -23.22
CA ILE A 104 -8.74 -2.60 -22.49
C ILE A 104 -9.79 -3.05 -23.52
N ASN A 105 -10.21 -4.31 -23.46
CA ASN A 105 -11.24 -4.84 -24.36
C ASN A 105 -12.62 -4.66 -23.72
N PHE A 106 -13.56 -4.13 -24.48
CA PHE A 106 -14.95 -3.95 -24.08
C PHE A 106 -15.85 -4.06 -25.32
N SER A 107 -17.14 -4.38 -25.11
CA SER A 107 -18.12 -4.42 -26.21
C SER A 107 -18.52 -3.01 -26.64
N SER A 108 -19.10 -2.85 -27.83
CA SER A 108 -19.58 -1.56 -28.34
C SER A 108 -20.54 -0.84 -27.39
N ASP A 109 -21.30 -1.62 -26.62
CA ASP A 109 -22.39 -1.12 -25.79
C ASP A 109 -21.97 -0.97 -24.31
N SER A 110 -20.73 -1.34 -23.98
CA SER A 110 -20.17 -1.22 -22.65
C SER A 110 -19.81 0.22 -22.32
N ASN A 111 -19.98 0.61 -21.05
CA ASN A 111 -19.37 1.82 -20.54
C ASN A 111 -17.88 1.55 -20.21
N ASP A 112 -16.99 2.37 -20.76
CA ASP A 112 -15.55 2.17 -20.64
C ASP A 112 -15.04 2.39 -19.20
N MET A 113 -15.71 3.24 -18.42
CA MET A 113 -15.40 3.49 -17.02
C MET A 113 -15.75 2.33 -16.10
N GLU A 114 -16.89 1.67 -16.31
CA GLU A 114 -17.26 0.47 -15.56
C GLU A 114 -16.27 -0.66 -15.81
N VAL A 115 -15.88 -0.86 -17.08
CA VAL A 115 -14.87 -1.84 -17.46
C VAL A 115 -13.50 -1.49 -16.88
N LEU A 116 -13.13 -0.21 -16.84
CA LEU A 116 -11.92 0.26 -16.18
C LEU A 116 -11.95 -0.04 -14.68
N MET A 117 -13.06 0.24 -13.99
CA MET A 117 -13.23 -0.04 -12.56
C MET A 117 -13.07 -1.53 -12.26
N GLN A 118 -13.73 -2.40 -13.04
CA GLN A 118 -13.59 -3.85 -12.92
C GLN A 118 -12.15 -4.30 -13.15
N SER A 119 -11.50 -3.76 -14.18
CA SER A 119 -10.11 -4.09 -14.51
C SER A 119 -9.13 -3.64 -13.41
N LEU A 120 -9.36 -2.47 -12.81
CA LEU A 120 -8.58 -1.96 -11.68
C LEU A 120 -8.80 -2.79 -10.41
N GLY A 121 -10.02 -3.25 -10.15
CA GLY A 121 -10.33 -4.14 -9.03
C GLY A 121 -9.68 -5.53 -9.15
N GLN A 122 -9.42 -5.99 -10.38
CA GLN A 122 -8.72 -7.25 -10.66
C GLN A 122 -7.19 -7.09 -10.72
N CYS A 123 -6.68 -5.86 -10.64
CA CYS A 123 -5.25 -5.64 -10.65
C CYS A 123 -4.62 -6.17 -9.35
N CYS A 124 -3.48 -6.84 -9.50
CA CYS A 124 -2.71 -7.20 -8.33
C CYS A 124 -2.09 -5.96 -7.69
N SER A 125 -1.83 -6.01 -6.38
CA SER A 125 -1.15 -4.92 -5.64
C SER A 125 0.35 -4.77 -5.99
N CYS A 126 0.84 -5.47 -7.03
CA CYS A 126 2.17 -5.26 -7.56
C CYS A 126 2.23 -3.95 -8.36
N ILE A 127 3.43 -3.44 -8.64
CA ILE A 127 3.61 -2.19 -9.41
C ILE A 127 3.96 -2.44 -10.89
N SER A 128 4.55 -3.59 -11.23
CA SER A 128 4.74 -4.03 -12.63
C SER A 128 5.16 -5.51 -12.72
N HIS A 129 4.71 -6.20 -13.78
CA HIS A 129 5.21 -7.46 -14.33
C HIS A 129 6.08 -7.19 -15.57
N GLU A 130 7.32 -6.74 -15.40
CA GLU A 130 8.30 -6.79 -16.49
C GLU A 130 9.11 -8.08 -16.31
N ASP A 131 9.08 -8.89 -17.37
CA ASP A 131 9.53 -10.29 -17.46
C ASP A 131 8.54 -11.32 -16.90
N SER A 132 8.25 -12.34 -17.72
CA SER A 132 7.54 -13.59 -17.42
C SER A 132 8.17 -14.43 -16.29
N ARG A 133 9.17 -13.87 -15.59
CA ARG A 133 9.91 -14.45 -14.46
C ARG A 133 9.63 -13.74 -13.13
N SER A 134 8.85 -12.65 -13.12
CA SER A 134 8.43 -12.01 -11.88
C SER A 134 7.31 -12.83 -11.23
N SER A 135 7.57 -13.39 -10.05
CA SER A 135 6.63 -14.24 -9.33
C SER A 135 5.50 -13.42 -8.70
N CYS A 136 4.51 -13.02 -9.48
CA CYS A 136 3.19 -12.81 -8.91
C CYS A 136 2.57 -14.19 -8.67
N HIS A 137 2.08 -14.42 -7.45
CA HIS A 137 1.42 -15.68 -7.07
C HIS A 137 0.08 -15.88 -7.79
N PHE A 138 -0.43 -14.82 -8.40
CA PHE A 138 -1.54 -14.78 -9.31
C PHE A 138 -1.01 -15.08 -10.71
N GLY A 139 -1.53 -16.10 -11.39
CA GLY A 139 -1.05 -16.54 -12.70
C GLY A 139 -0.86 -15.39 -13.69
N GLY A 140 0.01 -15.60 -14.70
CA GLY A 140 0.54 -14.56 -15.60
C GLY A 140 -0.45 -13.76 -16.48
N SER A 141 -1.74 -13.73 -16.15
CA SER A 141 -2.80 -12.96 -16.82
C SER A 141 -3.21 -11.67 -16.12
N GLN A 142 -2.92 -11.49 -14.82
CA GLN A 142 -3.29 -10.25 -14.10
C GLN A 142 -2.25 -9.14 -14.28
N LYS A 143 -2.70 -7.92 -14.53
CA LYS A 143 -1.86 -6.71 -14.59
C LYS A 143 -1.74 -6.06 -13.21
N SER A 144 -0.68 -5.28 -13.01
CA SER A 144 -0.66 -4.27 -11.93
C SER A 144 -1.45 -3.03 -12.34
N VAL A 145 -1.86 -2.20 -11.37
CA VAL A 145 -2.55 -0.93 -11.66
C VAL A 145 -1.76 -0.07 -12.65
N PRO A 146 -0.45 0.22 -12.46
CA PRO A 146 0.30 1.03 -13.42
C PRO A 146 0.40 0.41 -14.82
N GLN A 147 0.46 -0.92 -14.93
CA GLN A 147 0.49 -1.60 -16.23
C GLN A 147 -0.84 -1.61 -16.95
N LEU A 148 -1.95 -1.72 -16.21
CA LEU A 148 -3.26 -1.55 -16.81
C LEU A 148 -3.37 -0.13 -17.37
N LEU A 149 -3.04 0.88 -16.55
CA LEU A 149 -3.10 2.28 -16.95
C LEU A 149 -2.16 2.59 -18.12
N SER A 150 -0.96 2.01 -18.17
CA SER A 150 -0.04 2.21 -19.30
C SER A 150 -0.53 1.60 -20.61
N THR A 151 -1.47 0.64 -20.55
CA THR A 151 -2.07 0.08 -21.76
C THR A 151 -3.18 0.97 -22.33
N ILE A 152 -3.79 1.84 -21.51
CA ILE A 152 -4.90 2.71 -21.92
C ILE A 152 -4.43 3.70 -22.98
N ARG A 153 -5.13 3.72 -24.11
CA ARG A 153 -4.93 4.68 -25.20
C ARG A 153 -6.07 5.68 -25.20
N GLY A 154 -5.76 6.97 -25.25
CA GLY A 154 -6.74 8.06 -25.27
C GLY A 154 -6.41 9.18 -24.29
N PRO A 155 -7.11 10.32 -24.34
CA PRO A 155 -6.97 11.36 -23.34
C PRO A 155 -7.66 10.92 -22.05
N TRP A 156 -6.95 10.94 -20.92
CA TRP A 156 -7.54 10.59 -19.64
C TRP A 156 -6.87 11.29 -18.45
N ALA A 157 -7.68 11.55 -17.43
CA ALA A 157 -7.29 11.89 -16.09
C ALA A 157 -8.13 11.04 -15.14
N LEU A 158 -7.54 10.55 -14.05
CA LEU A 158 -8.27 9.73 -13.09
C LEU A 158 -7.82 9.94 -11.66
N ILE A 159 -8.73 9.69 -10.73
CA ILE A 159 -8.48 9.48 -9.32
C ILE A 159 -8.98 8.07 -9.02
N TYR A 160 -8.10 7.19 -8.57
CA TYR A 160 -8.47 5.85 -8.14
C TYR A 160 -8.02 5.64 -6.70
N TRP A 161 -9.01 5.56 -5.80
CA TRP A 161 -8.83 5.19 -4.41
C TRP A 161 -9.04 3.68 -4.28
N GLN A 162 -7.97 2.98 -3.90
CA GLN A 162 -8.03 1.56 -3.55
C GLN A 162 -7.86 1.40 -2.05
N ASP A 163 -8.79 0.70 -1.39
CA ASP A 163 -8.73 0.49 0.05
C ASP A 163 -7.55 -0.43 0.41
N LEU A 164 -6.63 0.14 1.20
CA LEU A 164 -5.50 -0.51 1.90
C LEU A 164 -4.38 -1.10 1.03
N ASN A 165 -3.32 -0.29 0.84
CA ASN A 165 -2.00 -0.75 0.38
C ASN A 165 -0.89 -0.38 1.37
N ILE A 166 0.32 -0.93 1.19
CA ILE A 166 1.53 -0.63 1.98
C ILE A 166 1.82 0.88 2.16
N GLY A 167 1.33 1.72 1.26
CA GLY A 167 1.45 3.18 1.34
C GLY A 167 0.71 3.78 2.53
N ILE A 168 -0.42 3.22 2.97
CA ILE A 168 -1.16 3.80 4.11
C ILE A 168 -0.40 3.66 5.43
N ALA A 169 0.28 2.52 5.65
CA ALA A 169 1.10 2.33 6.85
C ALA A 169 2.26 3.31 6.88
N LEU A 170 2.88 3.55 5.72
CA LEU A 170 4.00 4.48 5.60
C LEU A 170 3.54 5.93 5.72
N TRP A 171 2.40 6.30 5.13
CA TRP A 171 1.80 7.62 5.25
C TRP A 171 1.45 7.96 6.71
N LEU A 172 0.83 7.03 7.44
CA LEU A 172 0.54 7.19 8.88
C LEU A 172 1.82 7.37 9.69
N ALA A 173 2.83 6.51 9.44
CA ALA A 173 4.12 6.61 10.11
C ALA A 173 4.83 7.94 9.81
N ALA A 174 4.77 8.40 8.56
CA ALA A 174 5.35 9.67 8.14
C ALA A 174 4.68 10.87 8.83
N GLY A 175 3.37 10.80 9.10
CA GLY A 175 2.66 11.80 9.88
C GLY A 175 3.29 12.05 11.26
N GLY A 176 3.92 11.06 11.88
CA GLY A 176 4.64 11.22 13.16
C GLY A 176 3.75 11.74 14.30
N ASP A 177 2.44 11.48 14.23
CA ASP A 177 1.46 11.76 15.29
C ASP A 177 1.26 10.48 16.09
N GLY A 178 1.45 10.53 17.39
CA GLY A 178 1.39 9.35 18.24
C GLY A 178 1.43 9.67 19.72
N TRP A 179 1.90 8.70 20.49
CA TRP A 179 1.92 8.78 21.94
C TRP A 179 3.28 8.36 22.47
N LEU A 180 3.80 9.12 23.45
CA LEU A 180 4.97 8.78 24.23
C LEU A 180 4.54 8.26 25.61
N TYR A 181 5.36 7.38 26.17
CA TYR A 181 5.22 6.89 27.53
C TYR A 181 6.31 7.52 28.37
N GLU A 182 5.92 8.39 29.31
CA GLU A 182 6.83 9.02 30.26
C GLU A 182 6.72 8.30 31.60
N GLU A 183 7.86 7.89 32.15
CA GLU A 183 7.94 7.38 33.51
C GLU A 183 8.17 8.53 34.48
N THR A 184 7.11 8.96 35.16
CA THR A 184 7.24 9.90 36.28
C THR A 184 7.50 9.14 37.58
N SER A 185 8.68 9.38 38.16
CA SER A 185 9.06 8.85 39.48
C SER A 185 8.66 9.82 40.58
N SER A 186 7.41 9.77 41.04
CA SER A 186 6.98 10.47 42.25
C SER A 186 6.44 9.48 43.28
N ASN A 187 7.12 9.37 44.42
CA ASN A 187 6.74 8.56 45.60
C ASN A 187 6.74 7.02 45.41
N GLY A 188 7.69 6.47 44.65
CA GLY A 188 7.95 5.02 44.64
C GLY A 188 6.90 4.15 43.93
N ARG A 189 5.92 4.77 43.26
CA ARG A 189 5.04 4.11 42.28
C ARG A 189 5.37 4.68 40.91
N ALA A 190 5.92 3.86 40.03
CA ALA A 190 6.13 4.23 38.64
C ALA A 190 4.76 4.42 37.98
N GLN A 191 4.37 5.67 37.73
CA GLN A 191 3.17 5.98 36.97
C GLN A 191 3.61 6.28 35.54
N CYS A 192 3.20 5.41 34.61
CA CYS A 192 3.48 5.53 33.20
C CYS A 192 2.41 6.42 32.55
N LEU A 193 2.75 7.69 32.29
CA LEU A 193 1.84 8.66 31.68
C LEU A 193 1.93 8.56 30.16
N ARG A 194 0.79 8.45 29.49
CA ARG A 194 0.69 8.45 28.02
C ARG A 194 0.45 9.88 27.55
N VAL A 195 1.42 10.48 26.85
CA VAL A 195 1.37 11.87 26.37
C VAL A 195 1.27 11.89 24.86
N LYS A 196 0.36 12.71 24.31
CA LYS A 196 0.24 12.88 22.86
C LYS A 196 1.46 13.64 22.33
N TYR A 197 2.05 13.16 21.25
CA TYR A 197 3.26 13.73 20.66
C TYR A 197 3.15 13.80 19.14
N LYS A 198 3.58 14.93 18.58
CA LYS A 198 3.72 15.14 17.14
C LYS A 198 5.18 15.44 16.83
N SER A 199 5.78 14.66 15.94
CA SER A 199 7.15 14.87 15.51
C SER A 199 7.26 16.01 14.49
N GLU A 200 8.05 17.02 14.83
CA GLU A 200 8.43 18.15 13.98
C GLU A 200 9.53 17.81 12.95
N ALA A 201 10.01 16.56 12.94
CA ALA A 201 11.08 16.13 12.04
C ALA A 201 10.65 16.28 10.57
N ARG A 202 11.43 17.05 9.80
CA ARG A 202 11.23 17.25 8.36
C ARG A 202 11.87 16.17 7.50
N ILE A 203 12.83 15.44 8.06
CA ILE A 203 13.56 14.37 7.37
C ILE A 203 13.23 13.05 8.04
N LEU A 204 12.90 12.04 7.23
CA LEU A 204 12.68 10.67 7.68
C LEU A 204 13.74 9.75 7.09
N LEU A 205 14.42 9.00 7.95
CA LEU A 205 15.32 7.94 7.51
C LEU A 205 14.52 6.66 7.29
N VAL A 206 14.53 6.15 6.07
CA VAL A 206 13.74 4.99 5.65
C VAL A 206 14.66 3.81 5.36
N GLY A 207 14.34 2.65 5.93
CA GLY A 207 15.14 1.42 5.78
C GLY A 207 14.98 0.68 4.45
N SER A 208 14.32 1.28 3.44
CA SER A 208 14.17 0.70 2.10
C SER A 208 15.55 0.51 1.45
N GLY A 209 15.76 -0.62 0.77
CA GLY A 209 17.06 -1.02 0.22
C GLY A 209 17.80 -2.07 1.05
N ALA A 210 17.50 -2.17 2.35
CA ALA A 210 18.16 -3.16 3.22
C ALA A 210 17.77 -4.60 2.88
N ASP A 211 16.49 -4.85 2.59
CA ASP A 211 16.00 -6.20 2.31
C ASP A 211 16.45 -6.68 0.93
N GLU A 212 16.48 -5.79 -0.07
CA GLU A 212 16.94 -6.04 -1.43
C GLU A 212 18.42 -6.42 -1.46
N GLN A 213 19.27 -5.72 -0.69
CA GLN A 213 20.72 -5.92 -0.70
C GLN A 213 21.21 -6.98 0.28
N CYS A 214 20.46 -7.27 1.35
CA CYS A 214 20.88 -8.20 2.41
C CYS A 214 19.99 -9.46 2.50
N ALA A 215 19.39 -9.87 1.39
CA ALA A 215 18.58 -11.09 1.29
C ALA A 215 17.39 -11.17 2.29
N GLY A 216 16.70 -10.05 2.56
CA GLY A 216 15.65 -9.96 3.58
C GLY A 216 14.27 -10.50 3.20
N TYR A 217 13.99 -10.74 1.92
CA TYR A 217 12.69 -11.25 1.47
C TYR A 217 12.60 -12.79 1.51
N GLY A 218 11.43 -13.34 1.88
CA GLY A 218 11.19 -14.78 1.85
C GLY A 218 11.44 -15.42 0.48
N ARG A 219 11.16 -14.69 -0.62
CA ARG A 219 11.44 -15.15 -1.99
C ARG A 219 12.93 -15.37 -2.27
N HIS A 220 13.83 -14.64 -1.61
CA HIS A 220 15.27 -14.84 -1.73
C HIS A 220 15.68 -16.24 -1.28
N ARG A 221 15.12 -16.68 -0.15
CA ARG A 221 15.31 -18.05 0.36
C ARG A 221 14.77 -19.09 -0.60
N THR A 222 13.60 -18.85 -1.20
CA THR A 222 13.05 -19.75 -2.23
C THR A 222 13.98 -19.85 -3.43
N LYS A 223 14.49 -18.74 -3.93
CA LYS A 223 15.42 -18.71 -5.09
C LYS A 223 16.75 -19.38 -4.76
N TYR A 224 17.28 -19.16 -3.56
CA TYR A 224 18.45 -19.85 -3.06
C TYR A 224 18.25 -21.37 -2.97
N ARG A 225 17.12 -21.85 -2.44
CA ARG A 225 16.83 -23.29 -2.40
C ARG A 225 16.74 -23.92 -3.80
N ASN A 226 16.20 -23.18 -4.77
CA ASN A 226 15.97 -23.70 -6.11
C ASN A 226 17.21 -23.67 -7.01
N ARG A 227 18.08 -22.66 -6.84
CA ARG A 227 19.20 -22.37 -7.76
C ARG A 227 20.48 -21.95 -7.05
N SER A 228 20.59 -22.26 -5.75
CA SER A 228 21.74 -21.92 -4.90
C SER A 228 22.08 -20.41 -4.98
N TRP A 229 23.36 -20.08 -4.80
CA TRP A 229 23.89 -18.72 -4.79
C TRP A 229 23.61 -17.94 -6.07
N LEU A 230 23.66 -18.58 -7.24
CA LEU A 230 23.39 -17.93 -8.52
C LEU A 230 21.95 -17.42 -8.57
N GLY A 231 20.97 -18.25 -8.18
CA GLY A 231 19.56 -17.83 -8.15
C GLY A 231 19.27 -16.73 -7.14
N LEU A 232 19.94 -16.74 -5.99
CA LEU A 232 19.85 -15.67 -5.00
C LEU A 232 20.39 -14.35 -5.56
N HIS A 233 21.57 -14.39 -6.16
CA HIS A 233 22.22 -13.23 -6.77
C HIS A 233 21.35 -12.62 -7.87
N GLU A 234 20.84 -13.44 -8.79
CA GLU A 234 19.93 -12.99 -9.86
C GLU A 234 18.68 -12.30 -9.30
N GLU A 235 18.04 -12.89 -8.28
CA GLU A 235 16.83 -12.31 -7.69
C GLU A 235 17.11 -10.97 -6.98
N MET A 236 18.17 -10.89 -6.18
CA MET A 236 18.55 -9.66 -5.47
C MET A 236 18.96 -8.55 -6.45
N LYS A 237 19.69 -8.89 -7.51
CA LYS A 237 20.03 -7.96 -8.59
C LYS A 237 18.77 -7.40 -9.26
N LEU A 238 17.80 -8.25 -9.57
CA LEU A 238 16.52 -7.83 -10.13
C LEU A 238 15.76 -6.91 -9.17
N ASP A 239 15.74 -7.21 -7.87
CA ASP A 239 15.09 -6.37 -6.86
C ASP A 239 15.72 -4.96 -6.82
N MET A 240 17.04 -4.87 -6.84
CA MET A 240 17.75 -3.58 -6.90
C MET A 240 17.46 -2.80 -8.18
N GLN A 241 17.45 -3.45 -9.35
CA GLN A 241 17.14 -2.79 -10.63
C GLN A 241 15.70 -2.23 -10.70
N ARG A 242 14.80 -2.75 -9.86
CA ARG A 242 13.37 -2.45 -9.88
C ARG A 242 12.95 -1.62 -8.65
N ILE A 243 13.85 -1.31 -7.73
CA ILE A 243 13.49 -0.72 -6.43
C ILE A 243 12.83 0.65 -6.57
N TRP A 244 13.32 1.46 -7.52
CA TRP A 244 12.77 2.80 -7.81
C TRP A 244 11.29 2.75 -8.15
N LYS A 245 10.89 1.77 -8.98
CA LYS A 245 9.49 1.58 -9.38
C LYS A 245 8.70 0.84 -8.31
N ARG A 246 9.25 -0.19 -7.66
CA ARG A 246 8.49 -1.05 -6.73
C ARG A 246 8.29 -0.47 -5.33
N ASN A 247 9.20 0.35 -4.85
CA ASN A 247 9.14 0.89 -3.49
C ASN A 247 9.22 2.41 -3.50
N LEU A 248 10.29 2.98 -4.07
CA LEU A 248 10.62 4.38 -3.84
C LEU A 248 9.56 5.36 -4.35
N GLY A 249 8.97 5.12 -5.53
CA GLY A 249 7.93 6.01 -6.06
C GLY A 249 6.65 6.09 -5.20
N ARG A 250 6.30 4.99 -4.50
CA ARG A 250 5.21 5.00 -3.52
C ARG A 250 5.67 5.67 -2.23
N ASP A 251 6.84 5.26 -1.74
CA ASP A 251 7.35 5.70 -0.44
C ASP A 251 7.54 7.21 -0.39
N ASP A 252 8.11 7.78 -1.45
CA ASP A 252 8.28 9.21 -1.65
C ASP A 252 6.95 9.97 -1.59
N ARG A 253 5.95 9.57 -2.39
CA ARG A 253 4.63 10.24 -2.42
C ARG A 253 3.92 10.19 -1.06
N CYS A 254 3.96 9.04 -0.38
CA CYS A 254 3.34 8.88 0.93
C CYS A 254 4.02 9.74 2.01
N ILE A 255 5.34 9.91 1.94
CA ILE A 255 6.12 10.70 2.90
C ILE A 255 5.99 12.20 2.60
N ALA A 256 6.09 12.59 1.33
CA ALA A 256 6.03 13.98 0.86
C ALA A 256 4.67 14.64 1.13
N ASP A 257 3.58 13.87 1.12
CA ASP A 257 2.24 14.37 1.47
C ASP A 257 2.17 14.93 2.91
N ASN A 258 3.05 14.44 3.80
CA ASN A 258 3.19 14.95 5.16
C ASN A 258 4.18 16.12 5.28
N GLY A 259 4.64 16.69 4.16
CA GLY A 259 5.64 17.76 4.13
C GLY A 259 7.02 17.32 4.61
N LYS A 260 7.35 16.02 4.48
CA LYS A 260 8.62 15.44 4.92
C LYS A 260 9.42 14.90 3.74
N GLU A 261 10.74 14.93 3.88
CA GLU A 261 11.70 14.39 2.92
C GLU A 261 12.18 13.01 3.38
N ALA A 262 12.11 12.01 2.50
CA ALA A 262 12.65 10.68 2.76
C ALA A 262 14.14 10.62 2.39
N ARG A 263 14.97 10.04 3.27
CA ARG A 263 16.34 9.65 2.95
C ARG A 263 16.50 8.16 3.12
N PHE A 264 17.28 7.53 2.25
CA PHE A 264 17.41 6.09 2.15
C PHE A 264 18.86 5.66 2.38
N PRO A 265 19.34 5.56 3.64
CA PRO A 265 20.75 5.29 3.92
C PRO A 265 21.29 4.01 3.29
N PHE A 266 20.44 2.98 3.12
CA PHE A 266 20.86 1.75 2.47
C PHE A 266 21.08 1.89 0.97
N LEU A 267 20.55 2.94 0.33
CA LEU A 267 20.72 3.22 -1.09
C LEU A 267 21.82 4.24 -1.37
N ASP A 268 22.56 4.63 -0.34
CA ASP A 268 23.78 5.40 -0.51
C ASP A 268 24.82 4.60 -1.32
N GLU A 269 25.54 5.27 -2.22
CA GLU A 269 26.46 4.63 -3.15
C GLU A 269 27.61 3.91 -2.44
N ASP A 270 28.11 4.46 -1.33
CA ASP A 270 29.20 3.85 -0.57
C ASP A 270 28.71 2.62 0.22
N VAL A 271 27.47 2.67 0.72
CA VAL A 271 26.83 1.50 1.34
C VAL A 271 26.62 0.39 0.32
N ILE A 272 26.08 0.72 -0.86
CA ILE A 272 25.88 -0.24 -1.95
C ILE A 272 27.23 -0.85 -2.36
N ARG A 273 28.26 -0.02 -2.58
CA ARG A 273 29.60 -0.49 -2.97
C ARG A 273 30.18 -1.44 -1.93
N THR A 274 30.11 -1.06 -0.66
CA THR A 274 30.59 -1.90 0.46
C THR A 274 29.88 -3.25 0.48
N LEU A 275 28.55 -3.29 0.30
CA LEU A 275 27.79 -4.54 0.30
C LEU A 275 28.09 -5.41 -0.94
N LEU A 276 28.37 -4.80 -2.10
CA LEU A 276 28.73 -5.52 -3.32
C LEU A 276 30.13 -6.16 -3.26
N ASP A 277 31.05 -5.56 -2.51
CA ASP A 277 32.41 -6.07 -2.31
C ASP A 277 32.47 -7.25 -1.32
N ILE A 278 31.41 -7.47 -0.53
CA ILE A 278 31.31 -8.56 0.43
C ILE A 278 30.74 -9.81 -0.27
N PRO A 279 31.37 -10.99 -0.10
CA PRO A 279 30.82 -12.23 -0.63
C PRO A 279 29.41 -12.52 -0.11
N LEU A 280 28.54 -13.02 -0.98
CA LEU A 280 27.10 -13.18 -0.69
C LEU A 280 26.81 -14.11 0.51
N TRP A 281 27.70 -15.08 0.77
CA TRP A 281 27.62 -15.99 1.93
C TRP A 281 27.94 -15.31 3.27
N GLU A 282 28.62 -14.16 3.25
CA GLU A 282 28.77 -13.31 4.44
C GLU A 282 27.58 -12.37 4.63
N ILE A 283 26.93 -11.96 3.54
CA ILE A 283 25.72 -11.14 3.57
C ILE A 283 24.53 -11.92 4.18
N ALA A 284 24.39 -13.20 3.81
CA ALA A 284 23.29 -14.05 4.27
C ALA A 284 23.67 -15.54 4.31
N ASP A 285 23.13 -16.26 5.30
CA ASP A 285 23.18 -17.72 5.38
C ASP A 285 21.76 -18.29 5.32
N LEU A 286 21.25 -18.51 4.10
CA LEU A 286 19.86 -18.94 3.89
C LEU A 286 19.64 -20.44 4.14
N ASN A 287 20.65 -21.17 4.66
CA ASN A 287 20.45 -22.49 5.26
C ASN A 287 19.93 -22.38 6.71
N GLN A 288 20.29 -21.30 7.41
CA GLN A 288 19.81 -21.02 8.76
C GLN A 288 18.35 -20.56 8.76
N PRO A 289 17.60 -20.72 9.87
CA PRO A 289 16.21 -20.28 9.97
C PRO A 289 16.00 -18.78 9.69
N SER A 290 14.75 -18.40 9.42
CA SER A 290 14.34 -17.00 9.31
C SER A 290 14.55 -16.27 10.64
N GLY A 291 15.08 -15.06 10.63
CA GLY A 291 15.50 -14.33 11.83
C GLY A 291 16.96 -14.55 12.22
N LEU A 292 17.65 -15.50 11.58
CA LEU A 292 19.07 -15.79 11.80
C LEU A 292 19.88 -15.61 10.52
N GLY A 293 19.47 -16.29 9.46
CA GLY A 293 20.21 -16.39 8.21
C GLY A 293 20.00 -15.26 7.22
N ASP A 294 18.77 -14.75 7.11
CA ASP A 294 18.45 -13.55 6.34
C ASP A 294 19.09 -12.31 6.98
N LYS A 295 19.64 -11.41 6.17
CA LYS A 295 20.26 -10.16 6.65
C LYS A 295 21.37 -10.40 7.67
N LYS A 296 22.11 -11.51 7.57
CA LYS A 296 23.16 -11.93 8.51
C LYS A 296 24.09 -10.76 8.86
N ILE A 297 24.63 -10.09 7.84
CA ILE A 297 25.54 -8.94 8.02
C ILE A 297 24.91 -7.81 8.84
N LEU A 298 23.65 -7.46 8.57
CA LEU A 298 22.95 -6.39 9.29
C LEU A 298 22.64 -6.79 10.74
N ARG A 299 22.38 -8.08 10.99
CA ARG A 299 22.18 -8.61 12.34
C ARG A 299 23.46 -8.58 13.14
N GLU A 300 24.60 -8.86 12.52
CA GLU A 300 25.92 -8.75 13.15
C GLU A 300 26.25 -7.30 13.50
N VAL A 301 26.08 -6.36 12.55
CA VAL A 301 26.26 -4.93 12.81
C VAL A 301 25.32 -4.44 13.93
N ALA A 302 24.05 -4.85 13.92
CA ALA A 302 23.11 -4.50 14.98
C ALA A 302 23.57 -5.02 16.37
N ARG A 303 24.13 -6.23 16.45
CA ARG A 303 24.69 -6.76 17.71
C ARG A 303 25.92 -5.96 18.17
N LEU A 304 26.80 -5.56 17.25
CA LEU A 304 27.97 -4.73 17.55
C LEU A 304 27.54 -3.36 18.12
N LEU A 305 26.43 -2.81 17.63
CA LEU A 305 25.83 -1.58 18.13
C LEU A 305 24.98 -1.76 19.40
N GLY A 306 24.94 -2.96 19.98
CA GLY A 306 24.16 -3.26 21.19
C GLY A 306 22.66 -3.49 20.97
N LEU A 307 22.18 -3.48 19.72
CA LEU A 307 20.77 -3.64 19.34
C LEU A 307 20.36 -5.13 19.28
N LYS A 308 20.56 -5.86 20.38
CA LYS A 308 20.39 -7.32 20.45
C LYS A 308 18.99 -7.80 20.09
N GLU A 309 17.96 -7.08 20.53
CA GLU A 309 16.57 -7.42 20.23
C GLU A 309 16.25 -7.22 18.75
N ALA A 310 16.57 -6.05 18.19
CA ALA A 310 16.35 -5.78 16.76
C ALA A 310 17.09 -6.79 15.87
N ALA A 311 18.29 -7.22 16.27
CA ALA A 311 19.09 -8.21 15.54
C ALA A 311 18.47 -9.62 15.49
N SER A 312 17.52 -9.97 16.38
CA SER A 312 16.88 -11.29 16.39
C SER A 312 15.51 -11.31 15.73
N LEU A 313 14.92 -10.14 15.45
CA LEU A 313 13.57 -10.07 14.88
C LEU A 313 13.56 -10.55 13.42
N PRO A 314 12.65 -11.46 13.04
CA PRO A 314 12.49 -11.86 11.64
C PRO A 314 11.89 -10.71 10.84
N LYS A 315 12.27 -10.61 9.56
CA LYS A 315 11.72 -9.59 8.66
C LYS A 315 10.19 -9.71 8.58
N ARG A 316 9.50 -8.60 8.79
CA ARG A 316 8.06 -8.44 8.55
C ARG A 316 7.85 -7.18 7.71
N ALA A 317 7.09 -7.29 6.62
CA ALA A 317 6.76 -6.08 5.85
C ALA A 317 5.85 -5.17 6.67
N ILE A 318 5.95 -3.85 6.46
CA ILE A 318 5.31 -2.84 7.31
C ILE A 318 3.79 -3.05 7.43
N GLN A 319 3.11 -3.43 6.34
CA GLN A 319 1.67 -3.67 6.34
C GLN A 319 1.24 -4.91 7.17
N PHE A 320 2.14 -5.87 7.35
CA PHE A 320 1.90 -7.03 8.22
C PHE A 320 2.33 -6.74 9.66
N GLY A 321 3.41 -5.98 9.82
CA GLY A 321 3.91 -5.54 11.13
C GLY A 321 2.92 -4.63 11.86
N SER A 322 2.34 -3.66 11.14
CA SER A 322 1.27 -2.79 11.64
C SER A 322 -0.10 -3.46 11.73
N ARG A 323 -0.22 -4.70 11.24
CA ARG A 323 -1.47 -5.48 11.15
C ARG A 323 -2.56 -4.83 10.28
N ILE A 324 -2.27 -3.74 9.59
CA ILE A 324 -3.23 -3.06 8.71
C ILE A 324 -3.75 -3.98 7.60
N ALA A 325 -2.89 -4.87 7.08
CA ALA A 325 -3.28 -5.88 6.11
C ALA A 325 -4.23 -6.93 6.69
N ARG A 326 -4.11 -7.28 7.99
CA ARG A 326 -4.98 -8.25 8.65
C ARG A 326 -6.39 -7.69 8.79
N GLU A 327 -6.52 -6.46 9.24
CA GLU A 327 -7.84 -5.85 9.42
C GLU A 327 -8.52 -5.58 8.07
N SER A 328 -7.75 -5.14 7.06
CA SER A 328 -8.23 -5.08 5.66
C SER A 328 -8.78 -6.42 5.18
N ASN A 329 -8.00 -7.49 5.34
CA ASN A 329 -8.40 -8.84 4.92
C ASN A 329 -9.62 -9.36 5.67
N ARG A 330 -9.74 -9.05 6.96
CA ARG A 330 -10.90 -9.43 7.78
C ARG A 330 -12.16 -8.68 7.33
N LYS A 331 -12.05 -7.40 6.99
CA LYS A 331 -13.18 -6.60 6.49
C LYS A 331 -13.63 -7.04 5.10
N ASN A 332 -12.68 -7.25 4.18
CA ASN A 332 -12.98 -7.53 2.77
C ASN A 332 -13.26 -9.01 2.49
N PHE A 333 -12.70 -9.93 3.26
CA PHE A 333 -12.79 -11.38 3.02
C PHE A 333 -13.21 -12.19 4.25
N GLY A 334 -13.53 -11.55 5.39
CA GLY A 334 -13.88 -12.22 6.65
C GLY A 334 -12.69 -12.82 7.42
N SER A 335 -11.58 -13.18 6.74
CA SER A 335 -10.35 -13.65 7.39
C SER A 335 -9.12 -13.54 6.50
N ASN A 336 -7.93 -13.56 7.10
CA ASN A 336 -6.66 -13.70 6.35
C ASN A 336 -6.59 -14.98 5.51
N ARG A 337 -7.22 -16.07 5.97
CA ARG A 337 -7.22 -17.35 5.24
C ARG A 337 -8.06 -17.25 3.98
N ALA A 338 -9.24 -16.65 4.09
CA ALA A 338 -10.13 -16.37 2.98
C ALA A 338 -9.53 -15.35 2.01
N ALA A 339 -8.87 -14.29 2.51
CA ALA A 339 -8.13 -13.34 1.67
C ALA A 339 -7.00 -14.04 0.90
N ASN A 340 -6.23 -14.89 1.58
CA ASN A 340 -5.18 -15.68 0.94
C ASN A 340 -5.75 -16.72 -0.05
N GLN A 341 -6.93 -17.28 0.18
CA GLN A 341 -7.60 -18.20 -0.75
C GLN A 341 -8.20 -17.48 -1.96
N ALA A 342 -8.84 -16.32 -1.76
CA ALA A 342 -9.27 -15.44 -2.84
C ALA A 342 -8.07 -14.90 -3.64
N SER A 343 -6.93 -14.74 -2.97
CA SER A 343 -5.65 -14.34 -3.56
C SER A 343 -4.81 -15.50 -4.13
N ALA A 344 -5.10 -16.73 -3.74
CA ALA A 344 -4.42 -17.93 -4.22
C ALA A 344 -5.33 -18.54 -5.28
N GLY A 345 -5.06 -18.22 -6.55
CA GLY A 345 -5.74 -18.88 -7.65
C GLY A 345 -5.63 -20.40 -7.52
N SER A 346 -6.71 -21.06 -7.09
CA SER A 346 -6.87 -22.50 -7.20
C SER A 346 -7.58 -22.79 -8.52
N VAL A 347 -6.86 -23.39 -9.46
CA VAL A 347 -7.46 -24.06 -10.60
C VAL A 347 -8.15 -25.32 -10.08
N VAL A 348 -9.47 -25.39 -10.22
CA VAL A 348 -10.21 -26.65 -10.09
C VAL A 348 -10.08 -27.37 -11.44
N ILE A 349 -9.32 -28.47 -11.48
CA ILE A 349 -9.32 -29.38 -12.63
C ILE A 349 -10.53 -30.28 -12.45
N HIS A 350 -11.59 -30.04 -13.21
CA HIS A 350 -12.63 -31.04 -13.42
C HIS A 350 -12.04 -32.12 -14.33
N GLY A 351 -11.78 -33.30 -13.77
CA GLY A 351 -11.54 -34.49 -14.58
C GLY A 351 -12.80 -34.75 -15.41
N SER A 352 -12.65 -34.80 -16.74
CA SER A 352 -13.70 -35.26 -17.63
C SER A 352 -14.05 -36.70 -17.25
N SER A 353 -15.27 -36.89 -16.75
CA SER A 353 -15.94 -38.18 -16.85
C SER A 353 -16.32 -38.35 -18.32
N ASP A 354 -15.54 -39.14 -19.03
CA ASP A 354 -15.99 -40.21 -19.94
C ASP A 354 -14.77 -40.98 -20.46
#